data_AF-A0AAV1Z5R4-F1
#
_entry.id   AF-A0AAV1Z5R4-F1
#
_cell.length_a   1.000
_cell.length_b   1.000
_cell.length_c   1.000
_cell.angle_alpha   90.00
_cell.angle_beta   90.00
_cell.angle_gamma   90.00
#
_symmetry.space_group_name_H-M   'P 1'
#
loop_
_entity.id
_entity.type
_entity.pdbx_description
1 polymer ?
#
loop_
_entity_poly.entity_id
_entity_poly.type
_entity_poly.pdbx_seq_one_letter_code
_entity_poly.pdbx_strand_id
1 'polypeptide(L)'
;MGDVKCYLRKMDFPSVVPEALRHIQKLWLPNCSSQQLGLMKELSEEFVFFEVDKWGNNRNQKLPPIKELQIVERIAWYFRQPENDQKMATFQFLFPFGSKMLDNRLPVLGKLLSLAIATENGNVLSYIGTWMQLCTCVSDYAAFIAKAVVREHIKPSSSNERIKHLPTISPIFCASLISAITNMYFTSCPPDHIICMVLEWINSAPNLCFSPFKLSIPSSFNFPGPQTPIPGLMFWCILSPLYKEASENTKPSDADDKIFSSLLLALLKCMTKAMPSQDPSWCEAVSVTSIIVIAETLKKMSYVSKDRLDTSLDRFAMCVEVALTTNCLHVQPEKIGKLFAHCLQLPYNRPLKIVLQKWANTKHLC
;
A
#
# COMPACT_ATOMS: atom_id res chain seq x y z
N MET A 1 23.06 -32.12 3.99
CA MET A 1 22.23 -31.00 4.51
C MET A 1 22.74 -30.45 5.84
N GLY A 2 23.27 -31.28 6.76
CA GLY A 2 23.96 -30.79 7.97
C GLY A 2 25.19 -29.89 7.71
N ASP A 3 25.81 -30.01 6.53
CA ASP A 3 27.02 -29.27 6.16
C ASP A 3 26.82 -27.75 6.11
N VAL A 4 25.66 -27.27 5.66
CA VAL A 4 25.40 -25.82 5.56
C VAL A 4 25.33 -25.20 6.95
N LYS A 5 24.62 -25.84 7.90
CA LYS A 5 24.57 -25.37 9.29
C LYS A 5 25.94 -25.41 9.95
N CYS A 6 26.68 -26.50 9.76
CA CYS A 6 28.05 -26.63 10.28
C CYS A 6 28.99 -25.56 9.72
N TYR A 7 28.82 -25.18 8.45
CA TYR A 7 29.57 -24.09 7.83
C TYR A 7 29.19 -22.72 8.44
N LEU A 8 27.90 -22.40 8.50
CA LEU A 8 27.42 -21.11 9.03
C LEU A 8 27.77 -20.91 10.51
N ARG A 9 27.78 -21.97 11.31
CA ARG A 9 28.19 -21.93 12.74
C ARG A 9 29.64 -21.54 12.98
N LYS A 10 30.49 -21.55 11.94
CA LYS A 10 31.88 -21.07 12.02
C LYS A 10 31.99 -19.55 11.92
N MET A 11 30.90 -18.87 11.59
CA MET A 11 30.85 -17.42 11.43
C MET A 11 30.22 -16.77 12.66
N ASP A 12 30.74 -15.61 13.06
CA ASP A 12 30.19 -14.86 14.19
C ASP A 12 28.83 -14.24 13.86
N PHE A 13 27.95 -14.23 14.86
CA PHE A 13 26.68 -13.53 14.77
C PHE A 13 26.82 -12.03 15.13
N PRO A 14 26.31 -11.08 14.33
CA PRO A 14 25.40 -11.24 13.19
C PRO A 14 26.07 -11.21 11.80
N SER A 15 27.40 -11.33 11.72
CA SER A 15 28.13 -11.33 10.43
C SER A 15 27.75 -12.50 9.51
N VAL A 16 27.22 -13.59 10.06
CA VAL A 16 26.69 -14.75 9.32
C VAL A 16 25.42 -14.46 8.51
N VAL A 17 24.64 -13.43 8.86
CA VAL A 17 23.30 -13.17 8.31
C VAL A 17 23.29 -13.10 6.77
N PRO A 18 24.17 -12.35 6.08
CA PRO A 18 24.14 -12.29 4.62
C PRO A 18 24.43 -13.63 3.95
N GLU A 19 25.27 -14.46 4.55
CA GLU A 19 25.59 -15.79 3.99
C GLU A 19 24.42 -16.76 4.18
N ALA A 20 23.76 -16.73 5.36
CA ALA A 20 22.54 -17.46 5.58
C ALA A 20 21.45 -17.08 4.56
N LEU A 21 21.28 -15.78 4.28
CA LEU A 21 20.34 -15.28 3.26
C LEU A 21 20.67 -15.78 1.85
N ARG A 22 21.95 -15.82 1.46
CA ARG A 22 22.36 -16.41 0.17
C ARG A 22 22.01 -17.88 0.07
N HIS A 23 22.17 -18.64 1.15
CA HIS A 23 21.77 -20.05 1.17
C HIS A 23 20.26 -20.21 1.09
N ILE A 24 19.48 -19.40 1.84
CA ILE A 24 18.01 -19.40 1.74
C ILE A 24 17.56 -19.09 0.31
N GLN A 25 18.15 -18.08 -0.34
CA GLN A 25 17.84 -17.73 -1.73
C GLN A 25 18.14 -18.88 -2.70
N LYS A 26 19.29 -19.55 -2.56
CA LYS A 26 19.66 -20.70 -3.41
C LYS A 26 18.72 -21.89 -3.26
N LEU A 27 18.12 -22.05 -2.08
CA LEU A 27 17.15 -23.10 -1.82
C LEU A 27 15.78 -22.79 -2.45
N TRP A 28 15.52 -21.53 -2.82
CA TRP A 28 14.28 -21.15 -3.47
C TRP A 28 14.22 -21.68 -4.90
N LEU A 29 13.34 -22.66 -5.09
CA LEU A 29 12.95 -23.21 -6.38
C LEU A 29 11.42 -23.15 -6.50
N PRO A 30 10.86 -23.05 -7.72
CA PRO A 30 9.41 -23.03 -7.93
C PRO A 30 8.66 -24.19 -7.26
N ASN A 31 9.33 -25.34 -7.09
CA ASN A 31 8.80 -26.54 -6.43
C ASN A 31 9.66 -26.92 -5.21
N CYS A 32 9.73 -26.06 -4.18
CA CYS A 32 10.46 -26.38 -2.96
C CYS A 32 9.89 -27.64 -2.28
N SER A 33 10.75 -28.62 -1.98
CA SER A 33 10.36 -29.77 -1.18
C SER A 33 10.10 -29.40 0.27
N SER A 34 9.32 -30.20 1.00
CA SER A 34 9.10 -30.00 2.44
C SER A 34 10.40 -29.97 3.24
N GLN A 35 11.40 -30.75 2.81
CA GLN A 35 12.74 -30.76 3.41
C GLN A 35 13.49 -29.44 3.16
N GLN A 36 13.38 -28.87 1.96
CA GLN A 36 13.99 -27.56 1.64
C GLN A 36 13.35 -26.44 2.45
N LEU A 37 12.01 -26.44 2.55
CA LEU A 37 11.28 -25.47 3.36
C LEU A 37 11.65 -25.58 4.85
N GLY A 38 11.79 -26.80 5.37
CA GLY A 38 12.26 -27.06 6.72
C GLY A 38 13.66 -26.50 6.96
N LEU A 39 14.60 -26.75 6.04
CA LEU A 39 15.96 -26.21 6.14
C LEU A 39 15.98 -24.69 6.07
N MET A 40 15.25 -24.07 5.14
CA MET A 40 15.16 -22.61 5.03
C MET A 40 14.62 -21.99 6.33
N LYS A 41 13.60 -22.62 6.93
CA LYS A 41 13.02 -22.18 8.19
C LYS A 41 14.09 -22.21 9.28
N GLU A 42 14.75 -23.34 9.46
CA GLU A 42 15.84 -23.50 10.43
C GLU A 42 16.98 -22.49 10.21
N LEU A 43 17.34 -22.20 8.95
CA LEU A 43 18.35 -21.20 8.64
C LEU A 43 17.91 -19.78 9.03
N SER A 44 16.64 -19.45 8.79
CA SER A 44 16.07 -18.15 9.17
C SER A 44 16.02 -17.97 10.69
N GLU A 45 15.55 -18.99 11.41
CA GLU A 45 15.37 -18.96 12.86
C GLU A 45 16.73 -18.93 13.57
N GLU A 46 17.71 -19.74 13.16
CA GLU A 46 19.01 -19.84 13.84
C GLU A 46 19.97 -18.70 13.45
N PHE A 47 20.11 -18.39 12.15
CA PHE A 47 21.20 -17.53 11.65
C PHE A 47 20.78 -16.15 11.19
N VAL A 48 19.49 -15.91 10.90
CA VAL A 48 18.98 -14.58 10.50
C VAL A 48 18.41 -13.84 11.71
N PHE A 49 17.42 -14.44 12.38
CA PHE A 49 16.69 -13.79 13.46
C PHE A 49 17.17 -14.19 14.86
N PHE A 50 18.00 -15.23 14.98
CA PHE A 50 18.53 -15.71 16.27
C PHE A 50 17.41 -16.05 17.27
N GLU A 51 16.35 -16.70 16.76
CA GLU A 51 15.17 -17.15 17.51
C GLU A 51 15.44 -18.49 18.21
N VAL A 52 16.23 -19.38 17.59
CA VAL A 52 16.55 -20.71 18.11
C VAL A 52 18.06 -20.92 18.30
N ASP A 53 18.41 -21.85 19.18
CA ASP A 53 19.78 -22.31 19.37
C ASP A 53 20.17 -23.44 18.40
N LYS A 54 21.41 -23.94 18.51
CA LYS A 54 21.94 -24.99 17.63
C LYS A 54 21.21 -26.34 17.74
N TRP A 55 20.45 -26.53 18.81
CA TRP A 55 19.64 -27.71 19.09
C TRP A 55 18.16 -27.51 18.74
N GLY A 56 17.79 -26.31 18.27
CA GLY A 56 16.41 -25.95 17.90
C GLY A 56 15.55 -25.50 19.07
N ASN A 57 16.12 -25.24 20.25
CA ASN A 57 15.35 -24.70 21.37
C ASN A 57 15.18 -23.18 21.20
N ASN A 58 13.99 -22.68 21.55
CA ASN A 58 13.72 -21.25 21.57
C ASN A 58 14.64 -20.52 22.55
N ARG A 59 15.23 -19.42 22.10
CA ARG A 59 16.02 -18.54 22.94
C ARG A 59 15.08 -17.64 23.72
N ASN A 60 15.01 -17.84 25.03
CA ASN A 60 14.19 -17.00 25.92
C ASN A 60 14.80 -15.61 26.17
N GLN A 61 16.04 -15.37 25.74
CA GLN A 61 16.72 -14.09 25.91
C GLN A 61 16.47 -13.17 24.72
N LYS A 62 15.98 -11.96 24.99
CA LYS A 62 15.89 -10.91 23.97
C LYS A 62 17.29 -10.49 23.53
N LEU A 63 17.48 -10.33 22.22
CA LEU A 63 18.71 -9.78 21.67
C LEU A 63 18.95 -8.36 22.21
N PRO A 64 20.20 -8.00 22.54
CA PRO A 64 20.56 -6.62 22.85
C PRO A 64 20.18 -5.70 21.68
N PRO A 65 19.68 -4.46 21.93
CA PRO A 65 19.26 -3.54 20.86
C PRO A 65 20.32 -3.29 19.79
N ILE A 66 21.60 -3.25 20.19
CA ILE A 66 22.72 -3.08 19.25
C ILE A 66 22.87 -4.25 18.28
N LYS A 67 22.68 -5.49 18.76
CA LYS A 67 22.74 -6.70 17.92
C LYS A 67 21.54 -6.74 16.98
N GLU A 68 20.37 -6.33 17.45
CA GLU A 68 19.18 -6.23 16.62
C GLU A 68 19.36 -5.21 15.48
N LEU A 69 19.93 -4.04 15.76
CA LEU A 69 20.25 -3.04 14.74
C LEU A 69 21.26 -3.58 13.72
N GLN A 70 22.29 -4.31 14.17
CA GLN A 70 23.24 -4.95 13.28
C GLN A 70 22.57 -6.00 12.37
N ILE A 71 21.61 -6.79 12.86
CA ILE A 71 20.84 -7.72 12.02
C ILE A 71 20.10 -6.95 10.93
N VAL A 72 19.38 -5.88 11.31
CA VAL A 72 18.65 -5.02 10.38
C VAL A 72 19.57 -4.47 9.30
N GLU A 73 20.75 -3.98 9.68
CA GLU A 73 21.77 -3.51 8.74
C GLU A 73 22.23 -4.61 7.77
N ARG A 74 22.48 -5.83 8.27
CA ARG A 74 22.88 -6.97 7.42
C ARG A 74 21.78 -7.41 6.46
N ILE A 75 20.52 -7.40 6.90
CA ILE A 75 19.35 -7.66 6.05
C ILE A 75 19.24 -6.57 4.96
N ALA A 76 19.29 -5.30 5.36
CA ALA A 76 19.25 -4.17 4.42
C ALA A 76 20.39 -4.24 3.39
N TRP A 77 21.59 -4.59 3.83
CA TRP A 77 22.76 -4.76 2.97
C TRP A 77 22.56 -5.86 1.92
N TYR A 78 21.90 -6.96 2.28
CA TYR A 78 21.63 -8.06 1.34
C TYR A 78 20.57 -7.68 0.29
N PHE A 79 19.53 -6.96 0.71
CA PHE A 79 18.43 -6.49 -0.15
C PHE A 79 18.69 -5.14 -0.84
N ARG A 80 19.86 -4.51 -0.66
CA ARG A 80 20.25 -3.29 -1.38
C ARG A 80 20.47 -3.48 -2.88
N GLN A 81 20.59 -4.72 -3.33
CA GLN A 81 20.74 -5.05 -4.75
C GLN A 81 19.37 -5.04 -5.44
N PRO A 82 19.31 -4.88 -6.76
CA PRO A 82 18.04 -4.85 -7.50
C PRO A 82 17.16 -6.08 -7.27
N GLU A 83 15.85 -5.87 -7.43
CA GLU A 83 14.84 -6.89 -7.30
C GLU A 83 15.03 -8.04 -8.31
N ASN A 84 14.84 -9.26 -7.83
CA ASN A 84 14.67 -10.44 -8.66
C ASN A 84 13.73 -11.41 -7.93
N ASP A 85 13.11 -12.32 -8.67
CA ASP A 85 12.08 -13.24 -8.17
C ASP A 85 12.53 -14.02 -6.94
N GLN A 86 13.78 -14.52 -6.94
CA GLN A 86 14.31 -15.31 -5.83
C GLN A 86 14.51 -14.49 -4.56
N LYS A 87 14.99 -13.25 -4.69
CA LYS A 87 15.15 -12.35 -3.55
C LYS A 87 13.82 -11.87 -3.03
N MET A 88 12.87 -11.57 -3.92
CA MET A 88 11.52 -11.19 -3.50
C MET A 88 10.88 -12.34 -2.72
N ALA A 89 11.02 -13.56 -3.21
CA ALA A 89 10.55 -14.73 -2.49
C ALA A 89 11.28 -14.97 -1.17
N THR A 90 12.59 -14.73 -1.13
CA THR A 90 13.37 -14.76 0.13
C THR A 90 12.82 -13.71 1.11
N PHE A 91 12.52 -12.50 0.65
CA PHE A 91 11.94 -11.44 1.49
C PHE A 91 10.59 -11.85 2.07
N GLN A 92 9.69 -12.40 1.24
CA GLN A 92 8.40 -12.94 1.69
C GLN A 92 8.55 -14.11 2.65
N PHE A 93 9.55 -14.96 2.45
CA PHE A 93 9.85 -16.08 3.35
C PHE A 93 10.32 -15.60 4.73
N LEU A 94 11.11 -14.52 4.79
CA LEU A 94 11.55 -13.94 6.06
C LEU A 94 10.38 -13.29 6.81
N PHE A 95 9.45 -12.66 6.10
CA PHE A 95 8.29 -11.96 6.64
C PHE A 95 6.97 -12.59 6.13
N PRO A 96 6.63 -13.82 6.54
CA PRO A 96 5.50 -14.56 5.99
C PRO A 96 4.17 -14.05 6.55
N PHE A 97 3.43 -13.25 5.77
CA PHE A 97 2.08 -12.83 6.16
C PHE A 97 1.13 -14.02 6.32
N GLY A 98 0.30 -13.97 7.37
CA GLY A 98 -0.58 -15.09 7.76
C GLY A 98 0.08 -16.15 8.66
N SER A 99 1.34 -15.95 9.07
CA SER A 99 2.04 -16.81 10.04
C SER A 99 2.29 -16.07 11.35
N LYS A 100 2.19 -16.79 12.47
CA LYS A 100 2.58 -16.30 13.81
C LYS A 100 4.04 -15.88 13.90
N MET A 101 4.89 -16.34 12.98
CA MET A 101 6.29 -15.88 12.90
C MET A 101 6.39 -14.40 12.56
N LEU A 102 5.45 -13.88 11.76
CA LEU A 102 5.48 -12.49 11.36
C LEU A 102 5.33 -11.56 12.58
N ASP A 103 4.51 -11.92 13.56
CA ASP A 103 4.29 -11.09 14.75
C ASP A 103 5.60 -10.78 15.50
N ASN A 104 6.50 -11.77 15.59
CA ASN A 104 7.82 -11.61 16.21
C ASN A 104 8.81 -10.82 15.32
N ARG A 105 8.64 -10.89 14.00
CA ARG A 105 9.56 -10.31 13.01
C ARG A 105 9.11 -8.93 12.53
N LEU A 106 7.87 -8.54 12.78
CA LEU A 106 7.30 -7.26 12.40
C LEU A 106 8.05 -6.04 12.99
N PRO A 107 8.55 -6.07 14.24
CA PRO A 107 9.43 -5.02 14.76
C PRO A 107 10.75 -4.88 13.99
N VAL A 108 11.31 -6.00 13.52
CA VAL A 108 12.53 -6.00 12.68
C VAL A 108 12.23 -5.40 11.31
N LEU A 109 11.07 -5.71 10.72
CA LEU A 109 10.61 -5.09 9.47
C LEU A 109 10.40 -3.58 9.63
N GLY A 110 9.84 -3.13 10.75
CA GLY A 110 9.70 -1.71 11.07
C GLY A 110 11.06 -1.00 11.16
N LYS A 111 12.03 -1.60 11.85
CA LYS A 111 13.41 -1.04 11.93
C LYS A 111 14.10 -1.04 10.57
N LEU A 112 13.89 -2.08 9.77
CA LEU A 112 14.40 -2.17 8.40
C LEU A 112 13.84 -1.04 7.53
N LEU A 113 12.55 -0.74 7.66
CA LEU A 113 11.91 0.38 6.99
C LEU A 113 12.52 1.72 7.42
N SER A 114 12.63 1.97 8.73
CA SER A 114 13.21 3.24 9.24
C SER A 114 14.65 3.42 8.75
N LEU A 115 15.45 2.35 8.72
CA LEU A 115 16.80 2.37 8.16
C LEU A 115 16.77 2.64 6.64
N ALA A 116 15.86 2.00 5.90
CA ALA A 116 15.75 2.17 4.45
C ALA A 116 15.32 3.59 4.07
N ILE A 117 14.41 4.21 4.82
CA ILE A 117 14.05 5.63 4.66
C ILE A 117 15.24 6.53 5.02
N ALA A 118 15.92 6.25 6.13
CA ALA A 118 17.04 7.08 6.58
C ALA A 118 18.24 7.07 5.62
N THR A 119 18.43 5.96 4.90
CA THR A 119 19.52 5.72 3.93
C THR A 119 19.07 5.82 2.47
N GLU A 120 17.81 6.19 2.21
CA GLU A 120 17.23 6.29 0.87
C GLU A 120 17.42 5.03 0.01
N ASN A 121 17.37 3.85 0.64
CA ASN A 121 17.59 2.57 -0.03
C ASN A 121 16.33 2.14 -0.80
N GLY A 122 16.24 2.59 -2.05
CA GLY A 122 15.09 2.32 -2.93
C GLY A 122 14.79 0.85 -3.16
N ASN A 123 15.81 -0.03 -3.21
CA ASN A 123 15.59 -1.46 -3.40
C ASN A 123 14.89 -2.09 -2.19
N VAL A 124 15.36 -1.80 -0.97
CA VAL A 124 14.71 -2.30 0.27
C VAL A 124 13.30 -1.74 0.41
N LEU A 125 13.10 -0.46 0.11
CA LEU A 125 11.78 0.16 0.09
C LEU A 125 10.85 -0.55 -0.91
N SER A 126 11.34 -0.87 -2.11
CA SER A 126 10.57 -1.58 -3.13
C SER A 126 10.16 -2.98 -2.66
N TYR A 127 11.07 -3.76 -2.04
CA TYR A 127 10.71 -5.04 -1.43
C TYR A 127 9.59 -4.92 -0.38
N ILE A 128 9.66 -3.89 0.48
CA ILE A 128 8.60 -3.62 1.48
C ILE A 128 7.29 -3.22 0.77
N GLY A 129 7.37 -2.38 -0.26
CA GLY A 129 6.23 -1.93 -1.06
C GLY A 129 5.51 -3.08 -1.75
N THR A 130 6.26 -3.99 -2.39
CA THR A 130 5.72 -5.20 -3.02
C THR A 130 5.16 -6.16 -1.95
N TRP A 131 5.84 -6.31 -0.81
CA TRP A 131 5.34 -7.11 0.31
C TRP A 131 3.99 -6.60 0.83
N MET A 132 3.80 -5.28 0.95
CA MET A 132 2.53 -4.67 1.32
C MET A 132 1.41 -4.93 0.30
N GLN A 133 1.74 -5.00 -1.00
CA GLN A 133 0.77 -5.36 -2.05
C GLN A 133 0.32 -6.81 -1.90
N LEU A 134 1.27 -7.71 -1.63
CA LEU A 134 1.03 -9.14 -1.46
C LEU A 134 0.23 -9.48 -0.20
N CYS A 135 0.51 -8.84 0.93
CA CYS A 135 -0.27 -9.03 2.15
C CYS A 135 -1.58 -8.22 2.17
N THR A 136 -1.90 -7.52 1.07
CA THR A 136 -2.93 -6.48 0.94
C THR A 136 -2.65 -5.22 1.78
N CYS A 137 -2.76 -4.07 1.13
CA CYS A 137 -2.55 -2.76 1.76
C CYS A 137 -3.62 -2.43 2.81
N VAL A 138 -4.74 -3.17 2.81
CA VAL A 138 -5.81 -3.05 3.80
C VAL A 138 -5.60 -3.90 5.05
N SER A 139 -4.57 -4.75 5.08
CA SER A 139 -4.28 -5.63 6.23
C SER A 139 -3.75 -4.88 7.45
N ASP A 140 -3.91 -5.47 8.64
CA ASP A 140 -3.34 -4.95 9.88
C ASP A 140 -1.81 -4.84 9.83
N TYR A 141 -1.15 -5.72 9.08
CA TYR A 141 0.30 -5.67 8.89
C TYR A 141 0.73 -4.47 8.05
N ALA A 142 0.03 -4.18 6.95
CA ALA A 142 0.27 -2.97 6.16
C ALA A 142 -0.04 -1.71 6.98
N ALA A 143 -1.10 -1.73 7.80
CA ALA A 143 -1.44 -0.65 8.72
C ALA A 143 -0.36 -0.44 9.80
N PHE A 144 0.29 -1.49 10.31
CA PHE A 144 1.42 -1.38 11.24
C PHE A 144 2.57 -0.60 10.61
N ILE A 145 2.94 -0.94 9.38
CA ILE A 145 3.99 -0.28 8.60
C ILE A 145 3.63 1.20 8.37
N ALA A 146 2.41 1.46 7.92
CA ALA A 146 1.94 2.83 7.68
C ALA A 146 1.94 3.68 8.95
N LYS A 147 1.48 3.14 10.09
CA LYS A 147 1.54 3.81 11.40
C LYS A 147 2.96 4.16 11.81
N ALA A 148 3.93 3.26 11.58
CA ALA A 148 5.33 3.52 11.89
C ALA A 148 5.87 4.72 11.08
N VAL A 149 5.62 4.76 9.77
CA VAL A 149 6.04 5.88 8.91
C VAL A 149 5.40 7.19 9.34
N VAL A 150 4.07 7.18 9.57
CA VAL A 150 3.36 8.39 9.99
C VAL A 150 3.93 8.91 11.31
N ARG A 151 4.09 8.06 12.31
CA ARG A 151 4.60 8.44 13.63
C ARG A 151 6.03 8.96 13.60
N GLU A 152 6.91 8.33 12.84
CA GLU A 152 8.35 8.64 12.85
C GLU A 152 8.71 9.80 11.93
N HIS A 153 8.04 9.89 10.79
CA HIS A 153 8.47 10.71 9.68
C HIS A 153 7.47 11.83 9.34
N ILE A 154 6.16 11.61 9.47
CA ILE A 154 5.13 12.56 9.03
C ILE A 154 4.57 13.31 10.25
N LYS A 155 5.26 14.37 10.69
CA LYS A 155 4.87 15.18 11.85
C LYS A 155 4.43 16.59 11.46
N PRO A 156 3.45 17.21 12.15
CA PRO A 156 2.92 18.54 11.81
C PRO A 156 3.96 19.68 11.79
N SER A 157 5.01 19.58 12.60
CA SER A 157 5.97 20.66 12.87
C SER A 157 7.37 20.43 12.30
N SER A 158 7.59 19.35 11.52
CA SER A 158 8.89 19.06 10.93
C SER A 158 8.75 18.51 9.52
N SER A 159 9.19 19.26 8.51
CA SER A 159 9.34 18.72 7.16
C SER A 159 10.58 17.84 7.11
N ASN A 160 10.39 16.53 7.06
CA ASN A 160 11.49 15.62 6.78
C ASN A 160 11.68 15.57 5.26
N GLU A 161 12.66 16.32 4.76
CA GLU A 161 12.94 16.43 3.32
C GLU A 161 13.16 15.08 2.63
N ARG A 162 13.63 14.06 3.36
CA ARG A 162 13.78 12.70 2.81
C ARG A 162 12.45 12.09 2.36
N ILE A 163 11.36 12.36 3.09
CA ILE A 163 10.02 11.85 2.74
C ILE A 163 9.57 12.39 1.39
N LYS A 164 9.86 13.66 1.09
CA LYS A 164 9.43 14.30 -0.16
C LYS A 164 10.01 13.62 -1.40
N HIS A 165 11.20 13.02 -1.28
CA HIS A 165 11.89 12.35 -2.38
C HIS A 165 11.50 10.87 -2.54
N LEU A 166 10.87 10.26 -1.53
CA LEU A 166 10.51 8.83 -1.57
C LEU A 166 9.72 8.39 -2.81
N PRO A 167 8.77 9.18 -3.37
CA PRO A 167 8.06 8.80 -4.59
C PRO A 167 8.98 8.56 -5.80
N THR A 168 10.14 9.23 -5.83
CA THR A 168 11.14 9.04 -6.89
C THR A 168 12.08 7.86 -6.61
N ILE A 169 12.34 7.58 -5.33
CA ILE A 169 13.23 6.51 -4.87
C ILE A 169 12.55 5.14 -4.97
N SER A 170 11.31 5.03 -4.49
CA SER A 170 10.49 3.82 -4.57
C SER A 170 9.01 4.19 -4.74
N PRO A 171 8.55 4.33 -6.01
CA PRO A 171 7.15 4.62 -6.30
C PRO A 171 6.22 3.53 -5.73
N ILE A 172 6.61 2.26 -5.85
CA ILE A 172 5.79 1.14 -5.38
C ILE A 172 5.54 1.20 -3.88
N PHE A 173 6.58 1.48 -3.09
CA PHE A 173 6.44 1.66 -1.65
C PHE A 173 5.48 2.80 -1.31
N CYS A 174 5.66 3.95 -1.95
CA CYS A 174 4.83 5.12 -1.70
C CYS A 174 3.37 4.87 -2.08
N ALA A 175 3.11 4.18 -3.20
CA ALA A 175 1.76 3.80 -3.60
C ALA A 175 1.12 2.85 -2.57
N SER A 176 1.81 1.77 -2.18
CA SER A 176 1.33 0.85 -1.16
C SER A 176 1.09 1.54 0.19
N LEU A 177 1.97 2.48 0.55
CA LEU A 177 1.85 3.27 1.78
C LEU A 177 0.61 4.17 1.75
N ILE A 178 0.35 4.89 0.65
CA ILE A 178 -0.87 5.70 0.53
C ILE A 178 -2.12 4.81 0.60
N SER A 179 -2.13 3.66 -0.06
CA SER A 179 -3.24 2.70 0.02
C SER A 179 -3.50 2.23 1.46
N ALA A 180 -2.44 1.97 2.23
CA ALA A 180 -2.56 1.58 3.63
C ALA A 180 -3.02 2.75 4.54
N ILE A 181 -2.47 3.95 4.33
CA ILE A 181 -2.87 5.16 5.09
C ILE A 181 -4.33 5.50 4.82
N THR A 182 -4.77 5.47 3.56
CA THR A 182 -6.17 5.76 3.22
C THR A 182 -7.15 4.79 3.86
N ASN A 183 -6.77 3.52 3.97
CA ASN A 183 -7.53 2.51 4.72
C ASN A 183 -7.54 2.78 6.24
N MET A 184 -6.43 3.24 6.83
CA MET A 184 -6.39 3.62 8.26
C MET A 184 -7.37 4.74 8.60
N TYR A 185 -7.58 5.67 7.67
CA TYR A 185 -8.54 6.79 7.80
C TYR A 185 -9.79 6.55 6.96
N PHE A 186 -10.23 5.29 6.85
CA PHE A 186 -11.45 4.96 6.08
C PHE A 186 -12.73 5.47 6.75
N THR A 187 -12.76 5.60 8.08
CA THR A 187 -13.96 6.04 8.83
C THR A 187 -13.79 7.40 9.49
N SER A 188 -12.65 8.07 9.28
CA SER A 188 -12.31 9.34 9.95
C SER A 188 -11.62 10.30 9.00
N CYS A 189 -11.67 11.58 9.32
CA CYS A 189 -10.95 12.59 8.55
C CYS A 189 -9.42 12.42 8.76
N PRO A 190 -8.61 12.27 7.70
CA PRO A 190 -7.17 12.25 7.84
C PRO A 190 -6.64 13.62 8.30
N PRO A 191 -5.59 13.66 9.16
CA PRO A 191 -4.92 14.91 9.52
C PRO A 191 -4.31 15.66 8.32
N ASP A 192 -4.38 16.99 8.33
CA ASP A 192 -3.95 17.84 7.21
C ASP A 192 -2.51 17.59 6.73
N HIS A 193 -1.57 17.41 7.66
CA HIS A 193 -0.16 17.15 7.33
C HIS A 193 0.04 15.84 6.54
N ILE A 194 -0.83 14.85 6.72
CA ILE A 194 -0.84 13.62 5.91
C ILE A 194 -1.37 13.93 4.52
N ILE A 195 -2.47 14.68 4.42
CA ILE A 195 -3.07 15.07 3.13
C ILE A 195 -2.09 15.90 2.30
N CYS A 196 -1.41 16.88 2.93
CA CYS A 196 -0.40 17.71 2.29
C CYS A 196 0.77 16.89 1.76
N MET A 197 1.28 15.92 2.53
CA MET A 197 2.34 15.01 2.08
C MET A 197 1.90 14.23 0.84
N VAL A 198 0.70 13.64 0.87
CA VAL A 198 0.17 12.87 -0.27
C VAL A 198 -0.04 13.76 -1.50
N LEU A 199 -0.56 14.98 -1.30
CA LEU A 199 -0.73 15.97 -2.35
C LEU A 199 0.62 16.36 -2.99
N GLU A 200 1.65 16.61 -2.18
CA GLU A 200 3.01 16.89 -2.67
C GLU A 200 3.56 15.72 -3.50
N TRP A 201 3.39 14.49 -3.02
CA TRP A 201 3.84 13.27 -3.71
C TRP A 201 3.15 13.04 -5.05
N ILE A 202 1.83 13.22 -5.13
CA ILE A 202 1.08 13.03 -6.39
C ILE A 202 1.42 14.13 -7.40
N ASN A 203 1.62 15.36 -6.93
CA ASN A 203 2.03 16.46 -7.80
C ASN A 203 3.44 16.29 -8.35
N SER A 204 4.39 15.79 -7.54
CA SER A 204 5.77 15.57 -7.96
C SER A 204 5.94 14.32 -8.82
N ALA A 205 5.19 13.26 -8.55
CA ALA A 205 5.25 11.99 -9.27
C ALA A 205 3.84 11.47 -9.62
N PRO A 206 3.17 11.98 -10.68
CA PRO A 206 1.81 11.56 -11.02
C PRO A 206 1.66 10.06 -11.33
N ASN A 207 2.70 9.41 -11.88
CA ASN A 207 2.68 7.97 -12.18
C ASN A 207 2.76 7.10 -10.93
N LEU A 208 2.95 7.68 -9.74
CA LEU A 208 3.01 7.00 -8.46
C LEU A 208 1.78 6.11 -8.24
N CYS A 209 0.59 6.63 -8.49
CA CYS A 209 -0.66 5.89 -8.25
C CYS A 209 -0.79 4.62 -9.10
N PHE A 210 -0.05 4.53 -10.21
CA PHE A 210 -0.07 3.40 -11.14
C PHE A 210 1.15 2.47 -11.01
N SER A 211 2.10 2.78 -10.12
CA SER A 211 3.27 1.92 -9.94
C SER A 211 2.95 0.47 -9.53
N PRO A 212 1.85 0.16 -8.78
CA PRO A 212 1.49 -1.24 -8.49
C PRO A 212 1.28 -2.10 -9.74
N PHE A 213 0.89 -1.53 -10.88
CA PHE A 213 0.73 -2.28 -12.13
C PHE A 213 2.06 -2.73 -12.74
N LYS A 214 3.18 -2.12 -12.35
CA LYS A 214 4.51 -2.48 -12.86
C LYS A 214 5.13 -3.65 -12.09
N LEU A 215 4.42 -4.20 -11.12
CA LEU A 215 4.92 -5.31 -10.32
C LEU A 215 5.00 -6.58 -11.15
N SER A 216 6.21 -7.15 -11.20
CA SER A 216 6.40 -8.52 -11.65
C SER A 216 6.29 -9.42 -10.44
N ILE A 217 5.14 -10.05 -10.26
CA ILE A 217 4.93 -11.00 -9.16
C ILE A 217 5.03 -12.42 -9.71
N PRO A 218 5.91 -13.27 -9.14
CA PRO A 218 5.97 -14.68 -9.50
C PRO A 218 4.61 -15.37 -9.35
N SER A 219 4.24 -16.20 -10.33
CA SER A 219 2.95 -16.89 -10.38
C SER A 219 2.68 -17.82 -9.18
N SER A 220 3.72 -18.18 -8.43
CA SER A 220 3.62 -18.95 -7.19
C SER A 220 2.99 -18.19 -6.02
N PHE A 221 2.83 -16.86 -6.12
CA PHE A 221 2.20 -16.07 -5.08
C PHE A 221 0.71 -15.86 -5.37
N ASN A 222 -0.11 -16.05 -4.35
CA ASN A 222 -1.52 -15.68 -4.37
C ASN A 222 -1.65 -14.16 -4.32
N PHE A 223 -1.47 -13.51 -5.47
CA PHE A 223 -1.58 -12.07 -5.59
C PHE A 223 -3.02 -11.68 -5.97
N PRO A 224 -3.73 -10.92 -5.10
CA PRO A 224 -5.12 -10.52 -5.37
C PRO A 224 -5.25 -9.45 -6.46
N GLY A 225 -4.14 -8.98 -7.03
CA GLY A 225 -4.08 -7.91 -8.00
C GLY A 225 -3.53 -6.61 -7.41
N PRO A 226 -3.14 -5.67 -8.29
CA PRO A 226 -2.55 -4.39 -7.90
C PRO A 226 -3.54 -3.53 -7.12
N GLN A 227 -3.13 -3.07 -5.93
CA GLN A 227 -3.92 -2.17 -5.08
C GLN A 227 -3.38 -0.75 -5.20
N THR A 228 -4.11 0.09 -5.95
CA THR A 228 -3.73 1.48 -6.18
C THR A 228 -4.19 2.39 -5.03
N PRO A 229 -3.54 3.56 -4.85
CA PRO A 229 -4.00 4.61 -3.94
C PRO A 229 -5.36 5.22 -4.32
N ILE A 230 -5.78 5.08 -5.59
CA ILE A 230 -6.84 5.90 -6.18
C ILE A 230 -8.18 5.71 -5.45
N PRO A 231 -8.68 4.49 -5.18
CA PRO A 231 -9.93 4.30 -4.45
C PRO A 231 -9.97 4.98 -3.08
N GLY A 232 -8.89 4.85 -2.30
CA GLY A 232 -8.81 5.46 -0.97
C GLY A 232 -8.78 6.99 -1.02
N LEU A 233 -8.05 7.56 -1.99
CA LEU A 233 -8.00 9.01 -2.20
C LEU A 233 -9.32 9.57 -2.72
N MET A 234 -10.01 8.84 -3.61
CA MET A 234 -11.37 9.17 -4.01
C MET A 234 -12.28 9.23 -2.79
N PHE A 235 -12.25 8.21 -1.94
CA PHE A 235 -13.05 8.15 -0.72
C PHE A 235 -12.81 9.36 0.19
N TRP A 236 -11.54 9.71 0.44
CA TRP A 236 -11.17 10.91 1.20
C TRP A 236 -11.71 12.20 0.58
N CYS A 237 -11.49 12.42 -0.72
CA CYS A 237 -11.89 13.65 -1.40
C CYS A 237 -13.42 13.78 -1.49
N ILE A 238 -14.12 12.68 -1.73
CA ILE A 238 -15.57 12.65 -1.92
C ILE A 238 -16.29 12.87 -0.59
N LEU A 239 -15.85 12.23 0.50
CA LEU A 239 -16.50 12.35 1.80
C LEU A 239 -15.99 13.51 2.65
N SER A 240 -14.95 14.23 2.22
CA SER A 240 -14.38 15.35 2.97
C SER A 240 -15.41 16.39 3.45
N PRO A 241 -16.44 16.77 2.65
CA PRO A 241 -17.46 17.71 3.11
C PRO A 241 -18.34 17.16 4.25
N LEU A 242 -18.43 15.83 4.38
CA LEU A 242 -19.32 15.14 5.33
C LEU A 242 -18.66 14.87 6.69
N TYR A 243 -17.33 14.75 6.76
CA TYR A 243 -16.63 14.51 8.03
C TYR A 243 -16.85 15.62 9.07
N LYS A 244 -17.13 16.85 8.63
CA LYS A 244 -17.25 18.03 9.48
C LYS A 244 -18.58 18.15 10.24
N GLU A 245 -19.53 17.24 10.07
CA GLU A 245 -20.78 17.22 10.87
C GLU A 245 -20.71 16.24 12.04
N ALA A 246 -19.89 15.18 11.92
CA ALA A 246 -19.69 14.20 13.00
C ALA A 246 -18.79 14.72 14.15
N SER A 247 -18.02 15.78 13.89
CA SER A 247 -17.16 16.47 14.87
C SER A 247 -17.80 17.80 15.24
N GLU A 248 -18.33 17.92 16.46
CA GLU A 248 -19.11 19.06 16.94
C GLU A 248 -18.47 20.45 16.68
N ASN A 249 -19.32 21.40 16.27
CA ASN A 249 -19.23 22.87 16.46
C ASN A 249 -17.97 23.65 16.03
N THR A 250 -17.09 23.11 15.19
CA THR A 250 -15.99 23.93 14.64
C THR A 250 -16.41 24.52 13.30
N LYS A 251 -16.43 25.85 13.19
CA LYS A 251 -16.70 26.54 11.91
C LYS A 251 -15.74 25.99 10.84
N PRO A 252 -16.23 25.69 9.62
CA PRO A 252 -15.37 25.21 8.55
C PRO A 252 -14.30 26.27 8.28
N SER A 253 -13.03 25.88 8.45
CA SER A 253 -11.90 26.63 7.92
C SER A 253 -11.93 26.50 6.41
N ASP A 254 -11.94 27.64 5.69
CA ASP A 254 -11.82 27.70 4.22
C ASP A 254 -10.52 27.02 3.72
N ALA A 255 -9.52 26.84 4.59
CA ALA A 255 -8.26 26.23 4.23
C ALA A 255 -8.40 24.71 4.03
N ASP A 256 -9.20 24.02 4.83
CA ASP A 256 -9.30 22.56 4.78
C ASP A 256 -10.02 22.11 3.50
N ASP A 257 -11.06 22.86 3.09
CA ASP A 257 -11.79 22.58 1.85
C ASP A 257 -10.91 22.80 0.61
N LYS A 258 -9.92 23.72 0.69
CA LYS A 258 -8.93 23.93 -0.39
C LYS A 258 -7.95 22.78 -0.52
N ILE A 259 -7.52 22.16 0.58
CA ILE A 259 -6.56 21.04 0.57
C ILE A 259 -7.19 19.83 -0.13
N PHE A 260 -8.40 19.42 0.28
CA PHE A 260 -9.10 18.30 -0.38
C PHE A 260 -9.46 18.59 -1.84
N SER A 261 -9.82 19.83 -2.17
CA SER A 261 -10.10 20.22 -3.56
C SER A 261 -8.83 20.15 -4.43
N SER A 262 -7.68 20.52 -3.86
CA SER A 262 -6.38 20.42 -4.52
C SER A 262 -5.93 18.97 -4.69
N LEU A 263 -6.16 18.12 -3.68
CA LEU A 263 -5.91 16.68 -3.78
C LEU A 263 -6.81 16.02 -4.83
N LEU A 264 -8.10 16.36 -4.86
CA LEU A 264 -9.02 15.88 -5.88
C LEU A 264 -8.52 16.27 -7.28
N LEU A 265 -8.16 17.55 -7.50
CA LEU A 265 -7.65 18.00 -8.78
C LEU A 265 -6.36 17.27 -9.18
N ALA A 266 -5.43 17.06 -8.25
CA ALA A 266 -4.21 16.30 -8.49
C ALA A 266 -4.51 14.85 -8.87
N LEU A 267 -5.47 14.21 -8.19
CA LEU A 267 -5.92 12.85 -8.46
C LEU A 267 -6.58 12.71 -9.84
N LEU A 268 -7.47 13.64 -10.21
CA LEU A 268 -8.11 13.64 -11.53
C LEU A 268 -7.05 13.82 -12.63
N LYS A 269 -6.13 14.78 -12.46
CA LYS A 269 -5.00 15.00 -13.39
C LYS A 269 -4.10 13.76 -13.51
N CYS A 270 -3.86 13.06 -12.40
CA CYS A 270 -3.11 11.81 -12.36
C CYS A 270 -3.77 10.74 -13.25
N MET A 271 -5.08 10.53 -13.12
CA MET A 271 -5.82 9.57 -13.97
C MET A 271 -5.82 9.98 -15.45
N THR A 272 -6.04 11.26 -15.76
CA THR A 272 -6.02 11.75 -17.15
C THR A 272 -4.64 11.61 -17.79
N LYS A 273 -3.56 11.89 -17.05
CA LYS A 273 -2.18 11.77 -17.55
C LYS A 273 -1.74 10.34 -17.79
N ALA A 274 -2.36 9.35 -17.13
CA ALA A 274 -2.05 7.93 -17.34
C ALA A 274 -2.69 7.35 -18.62
N MET A 275 -3.67 8.06 -19.20
CA MET A 275 -4.39 7.68 -20.43
C MET A 275 -3.49 7.39 -21.66
N PRO A 276 -2.35 8.06 -21.92
CA PRO A 276 -1.50 7.80 -23.09
C PRO A 276 -0.57 6.60 -22.94
N SER A 277 -0.39 6.08 -21.73
CA SER A 277 0.58 5.02 -21.39
C SER A 277 -0.05 3.62 -21.28
N GLN A 278 -1.16 3.38 -22.01
CA GLN A 278 -2.02 2.19 -21.94
C GLN A 278 -1.29 0.87 -22.22
N ASP A 279 -0.57 0.40 -21.21
CA ASP A 279 -0.46 -1.01 -20.94
C ASP A 279 -1.87 -1.51 -20.57
N PRO A 280 -2.44 -2.51 -21.29
CA PRO A 280 -3.76 -3.06 -21.01
C PRO A 280 -3.94 -3.52 -19.55
N SER A 281 -2.83 -3.76 -18.82
CA SER A 281 -2.86 -4.12 -17.40
C SER A 281 -3.40 -3.02 -16.47
N TRP A 282 -3.44 -1.75 -16.90
CA TRP A 282 -3.85 -0.63 -16.03
C TRP A 282 -5.38 -0.41 -15.95
N CYS A 283 -6.16 -1.25 -16.65
CA CYS A 283 -7.61 -1.07 -16.82
C CYS A 283 -8.44 -1.19 -15.53
N GLU A 284 -7.88 -1.67 -14.42
CA GLU A 284 -8.61 -1.83 -13.15
C GLU A 284 -7.96 -1.06 -11.99
N ALA A 285 -7.48 0.17 -12.26
CA ALA A 285 -6.93 1.05 -11.23
C ALA A 285 -7.94 1.43 -10.15
N VAL A 286 -9.22 1.45 -10.51
CA VAL A 286 -10.37 1.64 -9.61
C VAL A 286 -11.31 0.46 -9.77
N SER A 287 -11.58 -0.27 -8.70
CA SER A 287 -12.52 -1.39 -8.74
C SER A 287 -13.97 -0.92 -8.63
N VAL A 288 -14.88 -1.63 -9.30
CA VAL A 288 -16.34 -1.38 -9.20
C VAL A 288 -16.81 -1.45 -7.75
N THR A 289 -16.27 -2.39 -6.98
CA THR A 289 -16.58 -2.54 -5.55
C THR A 289 -16.27 -1.27 -4.77
N SER A 290 -15.15 -0.60 -5.06
CA SER A 290 -14.79 0.65 -4.38
C SER A 290 -15.80 1.76 -4.64
N ILE A 291 -16.30 1.88 -5.89
CA ILE A 291 -17.33 2.87 -6.24
C ILE A 291 -18.64 2.57 -5.51
N ILE A 292 -19.04 1.30 -5.46
CA ILE A 292 -20.25 0.87 -4.74
C ILE A 292 -20.14 1.23 -3.26
N VAL A 293 -19.00 0.95 -2.62
CA VAL A 293 -18.76 1.29 -1.22
C VAL A 293 -18.86 2.79 -0.96
N ILE A 294 -18.33 3.64 -1.86
CA ILE A 294 -18.48 5.09 -1.75
C ILE A 294 -19.96 5.50 -1.89
N ALA A 295 -20.67 4.96 -2.87
CA ALA A 295 -22.09 5.24 -3.08
C ALA A 295 -22.96 4.82 -1.88
N GLU A 296 -22.73 3.64 -1.32
CA GLU A 296 -23.43 3.20 -0.10
C GLU A 296 -23.14 4.12 1.09
N THR A 297 -21.91 4.61 1.21
CA THR A 297 -21.52 5.52 2.29
C THR A 297 -22.21 6.87 2.14
N LEU A 298 -22.23 7.43 0.93
CA LEU A 298 -22.98 8.66 0.62
C LEU A 298 -24.48 8.51 0.91
N LYS A 299 -25.06 7.35 0.58
CA LYS A 299 -26.46 7.03 0.89
C LYS A 299 -26.70 7.01 2.41
N LYS A 300 -25.80 6.39 3.18
CA LYS A 300 -25.90 6.34 4.65
C LYS A 300 -25.76 7.72 5.28
N MET A 301 -24.99 8.62 4.66
CA MET A 301 -24.77 9.99 5.13
C MET A 301 -25.79 11.00 4.57
N SER A 302 -26.89 10.56 3.97
CA SER A 302 -27.90 11.46 3.37
C SER A 302 -28.69 12.29 4.38
N TYR A 303 -28.44 12.13 5.68
CA TYR A 303 -29.01 12.94 6.76
C TYR A 303 -28.26 14.25 7.01
N VAL A 304 -27.04 14.38 6.48
CA VAL A 304 -26.17 15.57 6.58
C VAL A 304 -26.76 16.75 5.81
N SER A 305 -26.27 17.97 6.08
CA SER A 305 -26.71 19.17 5.38
C SER A 305 -26.67 19.02 3.84
N LYS A 306 -27.73 19.49 3.18
CA LYS A 306 -27.93 19.31 1.73
C LYS A 306 -26.77 19.88 0.90
N ASP A 307 -26.24 21.04 1.27
CA ASP A 307 -25.15 21.71 0.56
C ASP A 307 -23.84 20.89 0.57
N ARG A 308 -23.50 20.29 1.71
CA ARG A 308 -22.32 19.41 1.85
C ARG A 308 -22.51 18.09 1.11
N LEU A 309 -23.72 17.54 1.16
CA LEU A 309 -24.08 16.34 0.41
C LEU A 309 -24.01 16.58 -1.09
N ASP A 310 -24.55 17.71 -1.58
CA ASP A 310 -24.48 18.10 -2.99
C ASP A 310 -23.02 18.25 -3.45
N THR A 311 -22.16 18.89 -2.64
CA THR A 311 -20.71 18.98 -2.91
C THR A 311 -20.05 17.60 -2.99
N SER A 312 -20.42 16.69 -2.10
CA SER A 312 -19.88 15.32 -2.09
C SER A 312 -20.34 14.52 -3.31
N LEU A 313 -21.61 14.67 -3.72
CA LEU A 313 -22.17 14.06 -4.92
C LEU A 313 -21.54 14.62 -6.20
N ASP A 314 -21.23 15.92 -6.25
CA ASP A 314 -20.51 16.54 -7.36
C ASP A 314 -19.10 15.95 -7.49
N ARG A 315 -18.38 15.82 -6.37
CA ARG A 315 -17.05 15.19 -6.34
C ARG A 315 -17.12 13.73 -6.76
N PHE A 316 -18.11 12.98 -6.29
CA PHE A 316 -18.35 11.61 -6.70
C PHE A 316 -18.59 11.49 -8.22
N ALA A 317 -19.44 12.35 -8.78
CA ALA A 317 -19.71 12.38 -10.21
C ALA A 317 -18.45 12.67 -11.03
N MET A 318 -17.65 13.66 -10.64
CA MET A 318 -16.37 13.97 -11.30
C MET A 318 -15.40 12.78 -11.28
N CYS A 319 -15.25 12.14 -10.12
CA CYS A 319 -14.40 10.97 -9.93
C CYS A 319 -14.82 9.79 -10.82
N VAL A 320 -16.11 9.47 -10.87
CA VAL A 320 -16.65 8.39 -11.70
C VAL A 320 -16.50 8.70 -13.18
N GLU A 321 -16.81 9.93 -13.61
CA GLU A 321 -16.70 10.35 -15.01
C GLU A 321 -15.26 10.26 -15.52
N VAL A 322 -14.31 10.77 -14.74
CA VAL A 322 -12.89 10.71 -15.11
C VAL A 322 -12.42 9.26 -15.14
N ALA A 323 -12.72 8.46 -14.10
CA ALA A 323 -12.27 7.07 -14.05
C ALA A 323 -12.79 6.22 -15.23
N LEU A 324 -14.05 6.42 -15.64
CA LEU A 324 -14.62 5.76 -16.81
C LEU A 324 -14.01 6.28 -18.12
N THR A 325 -13.85 7.61 -18.25
CA THR A 325 -13.30 8.22 -19.47
C THR A 325 -11.83 7.86 -19.69
N THR A 326 -11.05 7.69 -18.61
CA THR A 326 -9.63 7.33 -18.66
C THR A 326 -9.37 5.83 -18.62
N ASN A 327 -10.41 4.99 -18.67
CA ASN A 327 -10.33 3.54 -18.51
C ASN A 327 -9.64 3.09 -17.22
N CYS A 328 -9.58 3.94 -16.19
CA CYS A 328 -9.11 3.55 -14.86
C CYS A 328 -10.13 2.68 -14.12
N LEU A 329 -11.41 2.79 -14.51
CA LEU A 329 -12.50 1.93 -14.06
C LEU A 329 -13.01 1.12 -15.25
N HIS A 330 -12.57 -0.13 -15.37
CA HIS A 330 -13.18 -1.08 -16.29
C HIS A 330 -14.39 -1.75 -15.62
N VAL A 331 -15.55 -1.60 -16.24
CA VAL A 331 -16.79 -2.20 -15.74
C VAL A 331 -17.22 -3.30 -16.70
N GLN A 332 -17.04 -4.55 -16.28
CA GLN A 332 -17.63 -5.68 -17.00
C GLN A 332 -19.14 -5.46 -17.18
N PRO A 333 -19.73 -5.79 -18.35
CA PRO A 333 -21.15 -5.58 -18.63
C PRO A 333 -22.08 -6.12 -17.53
N GLU A 334 -21.70 -7.20 -16.87
CA GLU A 334 -22.47 -7.81 -15.77
C GLU A 334 -22.46 -6.99 -14.47
N LYS A 335 -21.36 -6.28 -14.19
CA LYS A 335 -21.19 -5.47 -12.98
C LYS A 335 -21.71 -4.05 -13.16
N ILE A 336 -21.90 -3.60 -14.40
CA ILE A 336 -22.43 -2.25 -14.70
C ILE A 336 -23.84 -2.08 -14.14
N GLY A 337 -24.70 -3.09 -14.27
CA GLY A 337 -26.07 -3.04 -13.73
C GLY A 337 -26.08 -2.81 -12.22
N LYS A 338 -25.19 -3.51 -11.49
CA LYS A 338 -25.03 -3.36 -10.04
C LYS A 338 -24.52 -1.97 -9.66
N LEU A 339 -23.50 -1.47 -10.34
CA LEU A 339 -22.97 -0.12 -10.11
C LEU A 339 -24.06 0.94 -10.29
N PHE A 340 -24.77 0.88 -11.41
CA PHE A 340 -25.85 1.82 -11.72
C PHE A 340 -26.99 1.74 -10.72
N ALA A 341 -27.38 0.54 -10.27
CA ALA A 341 -28.42 0.36 -9.27
C ALA A 341 -28.09 1.08 -7.95
N HIS A 342 -26.81 1.08 -7.52
CA HIS A 342 -26.39 1.81 -6.32
C HIS A 342 -26.36 3.31 -6.55
N CYS A 343 -25.84 3.77 -7.70
CA CYS A 343 -25.82 5.20 -8.03
C CYS A 343 -27.23 5.79 -8.17
N LEU A 344 -28.21 5.03 -8.68
CA LEU A 344 -29.61 5.48 -8.80
C LEU A 344 -30.34 5.60 -7.46
N GLN A 345 -29.84 4.97 -6.40
CA GLN A 345 -30.39 5.10 -5.04
C GLN A 345 -29.85 6.33 -4.29
N LEU A 346 -28.90 7.06 -4.87
CA LEU A 346 -28.39 8.30 -4.30
C LEU A 346 -29.40 9.45 -4.48
N PRO A 347 -29.35 10.47 -3.61
CA PRO A 347 -30.12 11.69 -3.80
C PRO A 347 -29.88 12.33 -5.17
N TYR A 348 -30.88 13.04 -5.67
CA TYR A 348 -30.78 13.68 -6.98
C TYR A 348 -29.61 14.66 -7.01
N ASN A 349 -28.69 14.44 -7.95
CA ASN A 349 -27.58 15.34 -8.25
C ASN A 349 -27.44 15.45 -9.77
N ARG A 350 -27.40 16.70 -10.27
CA ARG A 350 -27.41 16.97 -11.72
C ARG A 350 -26.15 16.44 -12.42
N PRO A 351 -24.91 16.70 -11.94
CA PRO A 351 -23.70 16.11 -12.52
C PRO A 351 -23.75 14.58 -12.59
N LEU A 352 -24.10 13.92 -11.48
CA LEU A 352 -24.18 12.46 -11.46
C LEU A 352 -25.18 11.91 -12.47
N LYS A 353 -26.36 12.55 -12.60
CA LYS A 353 -27.36 12.16 -13.60
C LYS A 353 -26.80 12.24 -15.02
N ILE A 354 -26.05 13.28 -15.36
CA ILE A 354 -25.43 13.45 -16.68
C ILE A 354 -24.44 12.30 -16.95
N VAL A 355 -23.59 11.98 -15.97
CA VAL A 355 -22.63 10.85 -16.06
C VAL A 355 -23.39 9.55 -16.31
N LEU A 356 -24.38 9.22 -15.48
CA LEU A 356 -25.16 8.00 -15.63
C LEU A 356 -25.87 7.93 -16.99
N GLN A 357 -26.44 9.03 -17.49
CA GLN A 357 -27.09 9.06 -18.80
C GLN A 357 -26.09 8.83 -19.95
N LYS A 358 -24.92 9.46 -19.90
CA LYS A 358 -23.86 9.29 -20.90
C LYS A 358 -23.47 7.82 -21.02
N TRP A 359 -23.18 7.17 -19.89
CA TRP A 359 -22.70 5.80 -19.86
C TRP A 359 -23.81 4.75 -20.03
N ALA A 360 -25.06 5.07 -19.71
CA ALA A 360 -26.21 4.22 -20.05
C ALA A 360 -26.38 4.09 -21.57
N ASN A 361 -26.11 5.16 -22.32
CA ASN A 361 -26.19 5.14 -23.79
C ASN A 361 -25.01 4.42 -24.44
N THR A 362 -23.85 4.36 -23.77
CA THR A 362 -22.67 3.60 -24.24
C THR A 362 -22.85 2.08 -24.13
N LYS A 363 -23.87 1.59 -23.41
CA LYS A 363 -24.21 0.15 -23.29
C LYS A 363 -24.52 -0.55 -24.62
N HIS A 364 -24.70 0.20 -25.71
CA HIS A 364 -24.93 -0.38 -27.04
C HIS A 364 -23.65 -0.63 -27.86
N LEU A 365 -22.46 -0.42 -27.30
CA LEU A 365 -21.18 -0.48 -28.02
C LEU A 365 -20.12 -1.43 -27.41
N CYS A 366 -20.47 -2.28 -26.43
CA CYS A 366 -19.59 -3.33 -25.91
C CYS A 366 -20.21 -4.71 -26.11
#